data_AF-A0A1W9MB45-F1
#
_entry.id   AF-A0A1W9MB45-F1
#
_cell.length_a   1.000
_cell.length_b   1.000
_cell.length_c   1.000
_cell.angle_alpha   90.00
_cell.angle_beta   90.00
_cell.angle_gamma   90.00
#
_symmetry.space_group_name_H-M   'P 1'
#
loop_
_entity.id
_entity.type
_entity.pdbx_description
1 polymer ?
#
loop_
_entity_poly.entity_id
_entity_poly.type
_entity_poly.pdbx_seq_one_letter_code
_entity_poly.pdbx_strand_id
1 'polypeptide(L)' 'WVLNEIAKRIKQTRDAAFEEKNGKGETVNRTTAIASVGSAALDNEECWIYQALMRAVGLVYVEHQARI' A
#
# COMPACT_ATOMS: atom_id res chain seq x y z
N TRP A 1 19.28 -1.11 -9.91
CA TRP A 1 19.07 0.35 -10.04
C TRP A 1 17.59 0.72 -9.92
N VAL A 2 16.70 0.25 -10.81
CA VAL A 2 15.25 0.60 -10.77
C VAL A 2 14.56 0.21 -9.45
N LEU A 3 14.65 -1.05 -9.02
CA LEU A 3 13.98 -1.51 -7.79
C LEU A 3 14.42 -0.75 -6.54
N ASN A 4 15.69 -0.35 -6.46
CA ASN A 4 16.20 0.44 -5.35
C ASN A 4 15.58 1.85 -5.31
N GLU A 5 15.38 2.48 -6.48
CA GLU A 5 14.71 3.78 -6.57
C GLU A 5 13.22 3.69 -6.24
N ILE A 6 12.54 2.61 -6.66
CA ILE A 6 11.15 2.34 -6.27
C ILE A 6 11.06 2.18 -4.75
N ALA A 7 11.90 1.34 -4.15
CA ALA A 7 11.92 1.12 -2.70
C ALA A 7 12.22 2.43 -1.93
N LYS A 8 13.17 3.24 -2.41
CA LYS A 8 13.49 4.54 -1.83
C LYS A 8 12.28 5.49 -1.85
N ARG A 9 11.55 5.55 -2.97
CA ARG A 9 10.35 6.38 -3.09
C ARG A 9 9.21 5.89 -2.20
N ILE A 10 8.96 4.58 -2.17
CA ILE A 10 7.97 3.98 -1.25
C ILE A 10 8.30 4.35 0.19
N LYS A 11 9.55 4.17 0.62
CA LYS A 11 9.99 4.50 1.97
C LYS A 11 9.82 5.99 2.27
N GLN A 12 10.33 6.86 1.40
CA GLN A 12 10.27 8.31 1.59
C GLN A 12 8.83 8.81 1.69
N THR A 13 7.95 8.38 0.79
CA THR A 13 6.53 8.79 0.80
C THR A 13 5.80 8.22 2.01
N ARG A 14 6.03 6.94 2.36
CA ARG A 14 5.44 6.32 3.54
C ARG A 14 5.84 7.06 4.80
N ASP A 15 7.13 7.27 5.04
CA ASP A 15 7.63 7.89 6.27
C ASP A 15 7.11 9.33 6.44
N ALA A 16 6.98 10.08 5.35
CA ALA A 16 6.47 11.45 5.39
C ALA A 16 4.97 11.55 5.68
N ALA A 17 4.19 10.49 5.45
CA ALA A 17 2.73 10.51 5.51
C ALA A 17 2.13 9.34 6.31
N PHE A 18 2.92 8.66 7.14
CA PHE A 18 2.44 7.56 7.96
C PHE A 18 1.66 8.09 9.16
N GLU A 19 0.42 7.63 9.29
CA GLU A 19 -0.49 7.96 10.37
C GLU A 19 -0.52 6.79 11.36
N GLU A 20 0.16 6.93 12.50
CA GLU A 20 0.09 5.94 13.58
C GLU A 20 -1.27 6.00 14.28
N LYS A 21 -1.73 7.21 14.58
CA LYS A 21 -3.02 7.50 15.20
C LYS A 21 -3.82 8.49 14.36
N ASN A 22 -5.12 8.29 14.29
CA ASN A 22 -6.01 9.21 13.60
C ASN A 22 -6.37 10.45 14.42
N GLY A 23 -7.16 11.36 13.83
CA GLY A 23 -7.66 12.57 14.52
C GLY A 23 -8.52 12.32 15.76
N LYS A 24 -8.95 11.06 16.00
CA LYS A 24 -9.65 10.63 17.22
C LYS A 24 -8.73 9.97 18.25
N GLY A 25 -7.43 9.83 17.94
CA GLY A 25 -6.45 9.17 18.79
C GLY A 25 -6.44 7.63 18.70
N GLU A 26 -7.20 7.04 17.78
CA GLU A 26 -7.26 5.60 17.55
C GLU A 26 -6.06 5.14 16.72
N THR A 27 -5.45 4.00 17.07
CA THR A 27 -4.36 3.40 16.28
C THR A 27 -4.88 2.95 14.92
N VAL A 28 -4.26 3.44 13.85
CA VAL A 28 -4.62 3.10 12.46
C VAL A 28 -3.45 2.57 11.64
N ASN A 29 -2.21 2.90 11.97
CA ASN A 29 -0.98 2.40 11.34
C ASN A 29 -1.06 2.31 9.81
N ARG A 30 -1.38 3.43 9.15
CA ARG A 30 -1.64 3.47 7.71
C ARG A 30 -0.90 4.61 7.00
N THR A 31 -0.80 4.53 5.68
CA THR A 31 -0.48 5.65 4.80
C THR A 31 -1.61 5.85 3.79
N THR A 32 -2.03 7.10 3.60
CA THR A 32 -3.03 7.52 2.61
C THR A 32 -2.41 8.22 1.41
N ALA A 33 -1.08 8.36 1.38
CA ALA A 33 -0.34 9.05 0.31
C ALA A 33 0.05 8.12 -0.87
N ILE A 34 -0.25 6.83 -0.77
CA ILE A 34 0.05 5.83 -1.80
C ILE A 34 -1.23 5.05 -2.07
N ALA A 35 -1.53 4.84 -3.35
CA ALA A 35 -2.65 4.02 -3.80
C ALA A 35 -2.14 2.94 -4.77
N SER A 36 -2.85 1.81 -4.80
CA SER A 36 -2.56 0.67 -5.65
C SER A 36 -3.82 0.26 -6.38
N VAL A 37 -3.72 0.13 -7.71
CA VAL A 37 -4.79 -0.42 -8.55
C VAL A 37 -4.28 -1.75 -9.09
N GLY A 38 -4.73 -2.83 -8.45
CA GLY A 38 -4.33 -4.20 -8.74
C GLY A 38 -5.09 -4.81 -9.91
N SER A 39 -4.85 -6.11 -10.14
CA SER A 39 -5.38 -6.77 -11.32
C SER A 39 -5.95 -8.17 -11.09
N ALA A 40 -7.18 -8.38 -11.59
CA ALA A 40 -7.80 -9.69 -11.80
C ALA A 40 -7.09 -10.55 -12.87
N ALA A 41 -6.03 -10.02 -13.50
CA ALA A 41 -5.22 -10.73 -14.49
C ALA A 41 -3.99 -11.43 -13.91
N LEU A 42 -3.74 -11.30 -12.59
CA LEU A 42 -2.64 -11.99 -11.91
C LEU A 42 -3.10 -13.36 -11.40
N ASP A 43 -2.16 -14.27 -11.21
CA ASP A 43 -2.43 -15.55 -10.56
C ASP A 43 -2.85 -15.33 -9.10
N ASN A 44 -3.54 -16.32 -8.51
CA ASN A 44 -4.06 -16.19 -7.15
C ASN A 44 -2.95 -15.98 -6.11
N GLU A 45 -1.83 -16.69 -6.26
CA GLU A 45 -0.67 -16.61 -5.39
C GLU A 45 0.00 -15.23 -5.49
N GLU A 46 0.07 -14.67 -6.69
CA GLU A 46 0.58 -13.32 -6.95
C GLU A 46 -0.35 -12.26 -6.35
N CYS A 47 -1.67 -12.36 -6.59
CA CYS A 47 -2.68 -11.52 -5.97
C CYS A 47 -2.55 -11.52 -4.45
N TRP A 48 -2.32 -12.70 -3.87
CA TRP A 48 -2.20 -12.86 -2.43
C TRP A 48 -0.96 -12.18 -1.87
N ILE A 49 0.23 -12.39 -2.46
CA ILE A 49 1.45 -11.74 -1.94
C ILE A 49 1.46 -10.24 -2.23
N TYR A 50 0.87 -9.82 -3.35
CA TYR A 50 0.73 -8.42 -3.71
C TYR A 50 -0.09 -7.65 -2.67
N GLN A 51 -1.29 -8.15 -2.33
CA GLN A 51 -2.13 -7.48 -1.32
C GLN A 51 -1.49 -7.50 0.09
N ALA A 52 -0.74 -8.57 0.41
CA ALA A 52 -0.03 -8.67 1.68
C ALA A 52 1.07 -7.62 1.77
N LEU A 53 1.85 -7.43 0.70
CA LEU A 53 2.88 -6.39 0.63
C LEU A 53 2.27 -4.99 0.78
N MET A 54 1.20 -4.67 0.05
CA MET A 54 0.55 -3.35 0.13
C MET A 54 0.10 -3.03 1.56
N ARG A 55 -0.52 -4.00 2.25
CA ARG A 55 -0.96 -3.84 3.65
C ARG A 55 0.21 -3.79 4.63
N ALA A 56 1.27 -4.57 4.41
CA ALA A 56 2.46 -4.58 5.27
C ALA A 56 3.16 -3.21 5.31
N VAL A 57 3.13 -2.45 4.20
CA VAL A 57 3.67 -1.08 4.16
C VAL A 57 2.64 -0.02 4.56
N GLY A 58 1.41 -0.42 4.89
CA GLY A 58 0.37 0.44 5.46
C GLY A 58 -0.62 1.04 4.46
N LEU A 59 -0.67 0.60 3.19
CA LEU A 59 -1.66 1.13 2.24
C LEU A 59 -3.07 0.73 2.66
N VAL A 60 -4.01 1.67 2.47
CA VAL A 60 -5.45 1.45 2.62
C VAL A 60 -6.23 1.67 1.32
N TYR A 61 -5.67 2.40 0.36
CA TYR A 61 -6.23 2.55 -0.99
C TYR A 61 -5.73 1.43 -1.90
N VAL A 62 -6.39 0.28 -1.81
CA VAL A 62 -6.07 -0.93 -2.60
C VAL A 62 -7.34 -1.38 -3.33
N GLU A 63 -7.43 -1.06 -4.62
CA GLU A 63 -8.60 -1.31 -5.46
C GLU A 63 -8.24 -2.17 -6.69
N HIS A 64 -9.22 -2.77 -7.35
CA HIS A 64 -9.04 -3.53 -8.61
C HIS A 64 -10.39 -3.73 -9.34
N GLN A 65 -10.37 -4.46 -10.45
CA GLN A 65 -11.52 -4.68 -11.34
C GLN A 65 -12.75 -5.32 -10.68
N ALA A 66 -12.63 -6.11 -9.60
CA ALA A 66 -13.86 -6.65 -8.99
C ALA A 66 -14.70 -5.57 -8.27
N ARG A 67 -14.13 -4.37 -8.03
CA ARG A 67 -14.88 -3.22 -7.52
C ARG A 67 -15.28 -2.23 -8.61
N ILE A 68 -14.37 -1.93 -9.54
CA ILE A 68 -14.52 -0.90 -10.59
C ILE A 68 -15.29 -1.48 -11.78
#